data_AF-A0A1I0BH43-F1
#
_entry.id   AF-A0A1I0BH43-F1
#
_cell.length_a   1.000
_cell.length_b   1.000
_cell.length_c   1.000
_cell.angle_alpha   90.00
_cell.angle_beta   90.00
_cell.angle_gamma   90.00
#
_symmetry.space_group_name_H-M   'P 1'
#
loop_
_entity.id
_entity.type
_entity.pdbx_description
1 polymer ?
#
loop_
_entity_poly.entity_id
_entity_poly.type
_entity_poly.pdbx_seq_one_letter_code
_entity_poly.pdbx_strand_id
1 'polypeptide(L)'
;MQPDQPDIIAAIATPPGKGGVGIVRISGKNLAGIANAILGGLPKPRYAHFARFSDMRGEIIDEGLALYFPAPNSYTGEDVLELQGHGGPAIMNLLLNECLNCGARMARPGEFTLRAYLNQKLDLVQAESVADIIDASTSQAARCAARSLQGRFSETIDKLVQSLINLRMLIEATLDFPEEEIEDLHNEAVNKQLAELKTQLNDILVSAHQGYLLQEGIKAVLVGEPNVGKSSLLNQLAEDEVAIVTEIPGTTRDSIQKTITLSGVPVHIIDTAGLRETSDIVEQKGIERTQAAIRNADILIRLTDVSRDETHVKSKAMQVFSDDKLHINVFNKIDLIGLPARVESHENTVNVYLSAKTGSGIDLLREQILHAAGWQTGQAGEGLFMARQRHLEALKRTQVHLDKASEHGEQESEWVLLAEELRIAQDALSSITGRFTADDLLGEIFSRFCIGK
;
A
#
# COMPACT_ATOMS: atom_id res chain seq x y z
N MET A 1 23.42 31.58 -13.73
CA MET A 1 23.98 30.32 -13.22
C MET A 1 24.78 30.65 -11.98
N GLN A 2 24.18 30.48 -10.80
CA GLN A 2 24.95 30.43 -9.56
C GLN A 2 25.78 29.13 -9.59
N PRO A 3 27.01 29.14 -9.06
CA PRO A 3 27.81 27.92 -8.99
C PRO A 3 27.03 26.85 -8.23
N ASP A 4 27.10 25.63 -8.76
CA ASP A 4 26.47 24.39 -8.27
C ASP A 4 26.66 24.26 -6.76
N GLN A 5 25.69 24.73 -5.95
CA GLN A 5 25.70 24.46 -4.53
C GLN A 5 25.56 22.94 -4.36
N PRO A 6 26.42 22.28 -3.54
CA PRO A 6 26.27 20.86 -3.30
C PRO A 6 24.89 20.60 -2.70
N ASP A 7 24.07 19.81 -3.40
CA ASP A 7 22.71 19.47 -2.98
C ASP A 7 22.72 18.45 -1.84
N ILE A 8 23.12 18.90 -0.64
CA ILE A 8 23.17 18.11 0.58
C ILE A 8 21.85 18.27 1.32
N ILE A 9 21.23 17.16 1.71
CA ILE A 9 19.98 17.15 2.47
C ILE A 9 20.21 16.67 3.90
N ALA A 10 19.45 17.23 4.84
CA ALA A 10 19.41 16.80 6.23
C ALA A 10 17.98 16.71 6.74
N ALA A 11 17.72 15.74 7.64
CA ALA A 11 16.45 15.62 8.36
C ALA A 11 16.61 14.74 9.61
N ILE A 12 15.66 14.86 10.54
CA ILE A 12 15.52 13.93 11.66
C ILE A 12 14.88 12.64 11.12
N ALA A 13 15.57 11.50 11.28
CA ALA A 13 15.17 10.20 10.74
C ALA A 13 14.37 9.34 11.74
N THR A 14 14.35 9.72 13.02
CA THR A 14 13.57 9.06 14.07
C THR A 14 12.18 9.68 14.23
N PRO A 15 11.17 8.91 14.70
CA PRO A 15 9.83 9.45 14.96
C PRO A 15 9.85 10.67 15.90
N PRO A 16 8.94 11.65 15.72
CA PRO A 16 8.82 12.78 16.63
C PRO A 16 8.38 12.28 18.01
N GLY A 17 8.97 12.84 19.07
CA GLY A 17 8.62 12.48 20.44
C GLY A 17 9.83 12.50 21.36
N LYS A 18 9.71 11.81 22.49
CA LYS A 18 10.81 11.61 23.44
C LYS A 18 11.30 10.17 23.32
N GLY A 19 12.58 10.00 23.03
CA GLY A 19 13.24 8.70 22.97
C GLY A 19 14.61 8.74 23.62
N GLY A 20 15.17 7.56 23.91
CA GLY A 20 16.56 7.47 24.40
C GLY A 20 17.58 7.93 23.36
N VAL A 21 17.28 7.71 22.07
CA VAL A 21 18.14 8.08 20.94
C VAL A 21 17.32 8.79 19.88
N GLY A 22 17.91 9.82 19.26
CA GLY A 22 17.39 10.49 18.06
C GLY A 22 18.48 10.54 16.99
N ILE A 23 18.07 10.49 15.72
CA ILE A 23 19.00 10.44 14.58
C ILE A 23 18.75 11.62 13.66
N VAL A 24 19.79 12.41 13.38
CA VAL A 24 19.83 13.35 12.25
C VAL A 24 20.63 12.70 11.13
N ARG A 25 20.00 12.51 9.97
CA ARG A 25 20.61 11.90 8.78
C ARG A 25 20.91 12.98 7.75
N ILE A 26 22.08 12.89 7.13
CA ILE A 26 22.58 13.82 6.12
C ILE A 26 23.02 13.00 4.90
N SER A 27 22.62 13.40 3.68
CA SER A 27 23.02 12.75 2.42
C SER A 27 23.43 13.79 1.39
N GLY A 28 24.49 13.52 0.65
CA GLY A 28 24.92 14.35 -0.46
C GLY A 28 26.36 14.05 -0.87
N LYS A 29 26.93 14.87 -1.76
CA LYS A 29 28.33 14.71 -2.17
C LYS A 29 29.26 15.41 -1.18
N ASN A 30 30.37 14.75 -0.81
CA ASN A 30 31.46 15.33 -0.02
C ASN A 30 31.02 15.91 1.33
N LEU A 31 30.62 15.02 2.25
CA LEU A 31 30.20 15.40 3.60
C LEU A 31 31.36 15.77 4.55
N ALA A 32 32.61 15.81 4.08
CA ALA A 32 33.77 16.12 4.90
C ALA A 32 33.70 17.52 5.53
N GLY A 33 33.14 18.50 4.81
CA GLY A 33 32.97 19.87 5.32
C GLY A 33 32.05 19.92 6.55
N ILE A 34 30.85 19.34 6.41
CA ILE A 34 29.85 19.26 7.50
C ILE A 34 30.39 18.42 8.67
N ALA A 35 31.03 17.28 8.39
CA ALA A 35 31.61 16.42 9.42
C ALA A 35 32.71 17.14 10.21
N ASN A 36 33.58 17.89 9.54
CA ASN A 36 34.61 18.68 10.22
C ASN A 36 34.01 19.80 11.09
N ALA A 37 32.96 20.47 10.61
CA ALA A 37 32.31 21.54 11.37
C ALA A 37 31.64 21.02 12.66
N ILE A 38 30.92 19.89 12.57
CA ILE A 38 30.11 19.38 13.69
C ILE A 38 30.91 18.45 14.60
N LEU A 39 31.80 17.61 14.03
CA LEU A 39 32.52 16.53 14.74
C LEU A 39 34.01 16.79 14.91
N GLY A 40 34.57 17.79 14.21
CA GLY A 40 36.02 18.03 14.15
C GLY A 40 36.79 17.06 13.24
N GLY A 41 36.09 16.17 12.52
CA GLY A 41 36.70 15.15 11.67
C GLY A 41 35.67 14.30 10.95
N LEU A 42 36.04 13.75 9.79
CA LEU A 42 35.22 12.74 9.12
C LEU A 42 35.40 11.38 9.81
N PRO A 43 34.32 10.72 10.28
CA PRO A 43 34.42 9.40 10.90
C PRO A 43 34.93 8.33 9.93
N LYS A 44 35.57 7.27 10.46
CA LYS A 44 35.94 6.10 9.66
C LYS A 44 34.68 5.44 9.05
N PRO A 45 34.67 5.11 7.75
CA PRO A 45 33.55 4.47 7.08
C PRO A 45 33.03 3.22 7.80
N ARG A 46 31.73 3.20 8.15
CA ARG A 46 31.00 2.07 8.75
C ARG A 46 31.50 1.62 10.14
N TYR A 47 32.09 2.53 10.92
CA TYR A 47 32.38 2.32 12.34
C TYR A 47 31.59 3.33 13.18
N ALA A 48 31.12 2.91 14.34
CA ALA A 48 30.53 3.81 15.34
C ALA A 48 31.64 4.64 15.98
N HIS A 49 31.52 5.96 15.92
CA HIS A 49 32.46 6.88 16.57
C HIS A 49 31.72 7.65 17.65
N PHE A 50 32.19 7.52 18.89
CA PHE A 50 31.74 8.42 19.94
C PHE A 50 32.33 9.82 19.71
N ALA A 51 31.47 10.82 19.60
CA ALA A 51 31.86 12.19 19.29
C ALA A 51 30.99 13.21 20.03
N ARG A 52 31.55 14.40 20.22
CA ARG A 52 30.82 15.59 20.65
C ARG A 52 30.31 16.30 19.41
N PHE A 53 29.05 16.67 19.42
CA PHE A 53 28.44 17.46 18.34
C PHE A 53 28.50 18.92 18.76
N SER A 54 29.20 19.73 17.97
CA SER A 54 29.41 21.15 18.29
C SER A 54 28.75 22.06 17.26
N ASP A 55 28.40 23.27 17.67
CA ASP A 55 27.98 24.32 16.75
C ASP A 55 29.19 25.03 16.09
N MET A 56 28.94 25.93 15.14
CA MET A 56 30.00 26.75 14.51
C MET A 56 30.82 27.60 15.48
N ARG A 57 30.34 27.84 16.71
CA ARG A 57 31.05 28.60 17.75
C ARG A 57 31.92 27.68 18.62
N GLY A 58 31.80 26.37 18.47
CA GLY A 58 32.48 25.36 19.26
C GLY A 58 31.76 25.02 20.58
N GLU A 59 30.52 25.46 20.78
CA GLU A 59 29.70 25.05 21.92
C GLU A 59 29.15 23.64 21.68
N ILE A 60 29.19 22.80 22.70
CA ILE A 60 28.70 21.42 22.62
C ILE A 60 27.16 21.45 22.63
N ILE A 61 26.57 20.93 21.55
CA ILE A 61 25.13 20.72 21.42
C ILE A 61 24.73 19.44 22.14
N ASP A 62 25.47 18.35 21.90
CA ASP A 62 25.22 17.01 22.46
C ASP A 62 26.45 16.11 22.36
N GLU A 63 26.39 14.92 22.96
CA GLU A 63 27.39 13.85 22.79
C GLU A 63 26.69 12.55 22.36
N GLY A 64 27.28 11.83 21.40
CA GLY A 64 26.62 10.66 20.83
C GLY A 64 27.50 9.86 19.88
N LEU A 65 26.86 9.09 18.99
CA LEU A 65 27.54 8.29 17.97
C LEU A 65 27.40 8.95 16.60
N ALA A 66 28.50 8.99 15.85
CA ALA A 66 28.52 9.35 14.43
C ALA A 66 28.83 8.13 13.57
N LEU A 67 28.07 7.95 12.50
CA LEU A 67 28.27 6.90 11.49
C LEU A 67 28.43 7.52 10.11
N TYR A 68 29.47 7.13 9.38
CA TYR A 68 29.73 7.57 8.02
C TYR A 68 29.63 6.41 7.03
N PHE A 69 28.86 6.60 5.95
CA PHE A 69 28.68 5.63 4.87
C PHE A 69 29.08 6.30 3.54
N PRO A 70 30.27 6.01 3.00
CA PRO A 70 30.68 6.59 1.73
C PRO A 70 29.92 5.99 0.54
N ALA A 71 29.71 6.80 -0.50
CA ALA A 71 29.20 6.34 -1.79
C ALA A 71 30.08 5.21 -2.39
N PRO A 72 29.51 4.27 -3.18
CA PRO A 72 28.08 4.07 -3.48
C PRO A 72 27.37 3.20 -2.41
N ASN A 73 28.02 3.05 -1.26
CA ASN A 73 27.83 1.98 -0.30
C ASN A 73 27.02 2.44 0.92
N SER A 74 25.98 3.22 0.64
CA SER A 74 25.05 3.83 1.58
C SER A 74 23.59 3.55 1.15
N TYR A 75 22.63 4.05 1.94
CA TYR A 75 21.20 3.94 1.63
C TYR A 75 20.83 4.69 0.34
N THR A 76 21.22 5.96 0.24
CA THR A 76 20.90 6.82 -0.92
C THR A 76 21.78 6.54 -2.14
N GLY A 77 22.90 5.83 -1.98
CA GLY A 77 23.95 5.71 -3.01
C GLY A 77 24.95 6.86 -3.01
N GLU A 78 24.72 7.92 -2.20
CA GLU A 78 25.63 9.04 -2.00
C GLU A 78 26.46 8.87 -0.71
N ASP A 79 27.27 9.86 -0.32
CA ASP A 79 27.82 9.87 1.03
C ASP A 79 26.69 10.14 2.04
N VAL A 80 26.64 9.38 3.13
CA VAL A 80 25.66 9.54 4.21
C VAL A 80 26.37 9.68 5.56
N LEU A 81 25.97 10.66 6.36
CA LEU A 81 26.40 10.85 7.74
C LEU A 81 25.17 10.78 8.65
N GLU A 82 25.23 9.94 9.68
CA GLU A 82 24.21 9.86 10.72
C GLU A 82 24.77 10.33 12.06
N LEU A 83 24.09 11.29 12.68
CA LEU A 83 24.38 11.81 14.01
C LEU A 83 23.32 11.26 14.97
N GLN A 84 23.74 10.36 15.88
CA GLN A 84 22.88 9.68 16.84
C GLN A 84 23.12 10.25 18.23
N GLY A 85 22.24 11.15 18.67
CA GLY A 85 22.30 11.82 19.97
C GLY A 85 21.12 11.47 20.87
N HIS A 86 20.92 12.23 21.93
CA HIS A 86 19.78 12.09 22.82
C HIS A 86 18.48 12.48 22.12
N GLY A 87 17.46 11.60 22.18
CA GLY A 87 16.18 11.74 21.46
C GLY A 87 15.22 12.80 22.02
N GLY A 88 15.74 13.92 22.53
CA GLY A 88 14.96 15.08 22.96
C GLY A 88 14.65 16.02 21.78
N PRO A 89 13.40 16.48 21.59
CA PRO A 89 13.04 17.36 20.47
C PRO A 89 13.88 18.63 20.37
N ALA A 90 14.27 19.24 21.49
CA ALA A 90 15.09 20.44 21.50
C ALA A 90 16.50 20.17 20.94
N ILE A 91 17.15 19.10 21.40
CA ILE A 91 18.50 18.71 20.97
C ILE A 91 18.50 18.32 19.48
N MET A 92 17.53 17.53 19.06
CA MET A 92 17.41 17.12 17.65
C MET A 92 17.21 18.31 16.70
N ASN A 93 16.42 19.31 17.12
CA ASN A 93 16.26 20.54 16.33
C ASN A 93 17.54 21.39 16.31
N LEU A 94 18.29 21.48 17.41
CA LEU A 94 19.58 22.17 17.42
C LEU A 94 20.58 21.51 16.46
N LEU A 95 20.72 20.18 16.53
CA LEU A 95 21.59 19.43 15.62
C LEU A 95 21.18 19.58 14.16
N LEU A 96 19.88 19.45 13.86
CA LEU A 96 19.38 19.63 12.50
C LEU A 96 19.68 21.05 11.99
N ASN A 97 19.37 22.08 12.78
CA ASN A 97 19.65 23.47 12.40
C ASN A 97 21.15 23.69 12.15
N GLU A 98 22.01 23.03 12.93
CA GLU A 98 23.45 23.13 12.72
C GLU A 98 23.89 22.48 11.41
N CYS A 99 23.30 21.33 11.03
CA CYS A 99 23.51 20.76 9.70
C CYS A 99 23.09 21.73 8.58
N LEU A 100 21.96 22.43 8.76
CA LEU A 100 21.47 23.42 7.80
C LEU A 100 22.41 24.63 7.68
N ASN A 101 22.89 25.15 8.82
CA ASN A 101 23.88 26.22 8.86
C ASN A 101 25.18 25.81 8.15
N CYS A 102 25.59 24.54 8.27
CA CYS A 102 26.76 23.98 7.61
C CYS A 102 26.58 23.72 6.09
N GLY A 103 25.46 24.13 5.49
CA GLY A 103 25.24 24.07 4.05
C GLY A 103 24.32 22.94 3.58
N ALA A 104 23.72 22.16 4.48
CA ALA A 104 22.63 21.27 4.10
C ALA A 104 21.32 22.06 3.91
N ARG A 105 20.40 21.54 3.11
CA ARG A 105 18.99 21.98 3.11
C ARG A 105 18.10 20.93 3.77
N MET A 106 16.90 21.34 4.16
CA MET A 106 15.92 20.39 4.67
C MET A 106 15.55 19.38 3.56
N ALA A 107 15.54 18.10 3.91
CA ALA A 107 15.06 17.06 3.01
C ALA A 107 13.55 17.21 2.78
N ARG A 108 13.10 16.96 1.55
CA ARG A 108 11.67 16.80 1.25
C ARG A 108 11.17 15.44 1.78
N PRO A 109 9.84 15.28 1.92
CA PRO A 109 9.24 13.98 2.19
C PRO A 109 9.73 12.92 1.19
N GLY A 110 10.19 11.76 1.70
CA GLY A 110 10.66 10.64 0.88
C GLY A 110 11.94 10.87 0.06
N GLU A 111 12.65 11.99 0.27
CA GLU A 111 13.75 12.35 -0.61
C GLU A 111 14.96 11.41 -0.50
N PHE A 112 15.25 10.79 0.66
CA PHE A 112 16.39 9.86 0.73
C PHE A 112 16.05 8.57 -0.03
N THR A 113 14.82 8.04 0.08
CA THR A 113 14.36 6.91 -0.75
C THR A 113 14.35 7.26 -2.23
N LEU A 114 13.89 8.47 -2.61
CA LEU A 114 13.92 8.93 -4.00
C LEU A 114 15.34 8.93 -4.56
N ARG A 115 16.32 9.43 -3.79
CA ARG A 115 17.74 9.39 -4.18
C ARG A 115 18.26 7.96 -4.32
N ALA A 116 17.86 7.06 -3.42
CA ALA A 116 18.19 5.64 -3.53
C ALA A 116 17.66 5.03 -4.85
N TYR A 117 16.43 5.36 -5.24
CA TYR A 117 15.85 4.95 -6.53
C TYR A 117 16.61 5.55 -7.72
N LEU A 118 16.84 6.87 -7.73
CA LEU A 118 17.57 7.56 -8.81
C LEU A 118 19.01 7.05 -8.98
N ASN A 119 19.65 6.64 -7.88
CA ASN A 119 20.98 6.03 -7.87
C ASN A 119 20.96 4.50 -8.07
N GLN A 120 19.82 3.93 -8.50
CA GLN A 120 19.65 2.50 -8.82
C GLN A 120 19.98 1.56 -7.65
N LYS A 121 19.82 2.03 -6.41
CA LYS A 121 19.94 1.20 -5.19
C LYS A 121 18.70 0.37 -4.95
N LEU A 122 17.54 0.89 -5.38
CA LEU A 122 16.22 0.30 -5.27
C LEU A 122 15.50 0.52 -6.59
N ASP A 123 14.64 -0.42 -7.00
CA ASP A 123 13.62 -0.14 -8.01
C ASP A 123 12.40 0.58 -7.38
N LEU A 124 11.41 0.93 -8.21
CA LEU A 124 10.25 1.70 -7.75
C LEU A 124 9.38 0.91 -6.75
N VAL A 125 9.24 -0.41 -6.94
CA VAL A 125 8.48 -1.28 -6.05
C VAL A 125 9.17 -1.41 -4.69
N GLN A 126 10.49 -1.55 -4.68
CA GLN A 126 11.28 -1.59 -3.46
C GLN A 126 11.22 -0.26 -2.71
N ALA A 127 11.29 0.87 -3.42
CA ALA A 127 11.12 2.19 -2.83
C ALA A 127 9.76 2.33 -2.15
N GLU A 128 8.67 1.92 -2.82
CA GLU A 128 7.32 1.88 -2.24
C GLU A 128 7.24 0.98 -0.99
N SER A 129 7.92 -0.16 -1.03
CA SER A 129 7.94 -1.13 0.07
C SER A 129 8.59 -0.59 1.34
N VAL A 130 9.45 0.44 1.25
CA VAL A 130 10.03 1.11 2.42
C VAL A 130 8.95 1.77 3.26
N ALA A 131 7.97 2.43 2.64
CA ALA A 131 6.83 3.00 3.37
C ALA A 131 5.99 1.88 3.98
N ASP A 132 5.74 0.82 3.20
CA ASP A 132 4.84 -0.27 3.57
C ASP A 132 5.32 -1.04 4.80
N ILE A 133 6.64 -1.26 4.95
CA ILE A 133 7.20 -1.90 6.17
C ILE A 133 6.96 -1.05 7.41
N ILE A 134 7.04 0.28 7.26
CA ILE A 134 6.98 1.19 8.40
C ILE A 134 5.54 1.42 8.84
N ASP A 135 4.61 1.42 7.89
CA ASP A 135 3.18 1.63 8.13
C ASP A 135 2.44 0.32 8.44
N ALA A 136 3.08 -0.84 8.27
CA ALA A 136 2.48 -2.15 8.52
C ALA A 136 1.94 -2.29 9.96
N SER A 137 0.62 -2.46 10.06
CA SER A 137 -0.10 -2.64 11.33
C SER A 137 -0.19 -4.11 11.76
N THR A 138 0.08 -5.05 10.86
CA THR A 138 0.03 -6.50 11.15
C THR A 138 1.37 -7.18 10.81
N SER A 139 1.68 -8.25 11.55
CA SER A 139 2.92 -9.00 11.31
C SER A 139 2.98 -9.61 9.91
N GLN A 140 1.83 -9.94 9.32
CA GLN A 140 1.73 -10.46 7.97
C GLN A 140 2.02 -9.38 6.93
N ALA A 141 1.44 -8.18 7.07
CA ALA A 141 1.75 -7.03 6.22
C ALA A 141 3.25 -6.67 6.28
N ALA A 142 3.84 -6.65 7.47
CA ALA A 142 5.27 -6.37 7.65
C ALA A 142 6.18 -7.40 6.95
N ARG A 143 5.88 -8.70 7.08
CA ARG A 143 6.62 -9.76 6.37
C ARG A 143 6.46 -9.66 4.86
N CYS A 144 5.26 -9.33 4.38
CA CYS A 144 4.95 -9.14 2.98
C CYS A 144 5.76 -7.97 2.39
N ALA A 145 5.75 -6.83 3.09
CA ALA A 145 6.49 -5.63 2.70
C ALA A 145 8.01 -5.87 2.72
N ALA A 146 8.52 -6.64 3.68
CA ALA A 146 9.92 -7.04 3.72
C ALA A 146 10.33 -7.90 2.51
N ARG A 147 9.46 -8.80 2.03
CA ARG A 147 9.71 -9.60 0.82
C ARG A 147 9.71 -8.75 -0.45
N SER A 148 8.78 -7.80 -0.57
CA SER A 148 8.78 -6.86 -1.70
C SER A 148 10.04 -5.97 -1.69
N LEU A 149 10.47 -5.49 -0.52
CA LEU A 149 11.72 -4.74 -0.37
C LEU A 149 12.96 -5.56 -0.77
N GLN A 150 12.95 -6.87 -0.52
CA GLN A 150 14.01 -7.79 -0.99
C GLN A 150 14.03 -7.98 -2.52
N GLY A 151 13.07 -7.40 -3.26
CA GLY A 151 13.01 -7.45 -4.72
C GLY A 151 12.21 -8.64 -5.28
N ARG A 152 11.58 -9.47 -4.44
CA ARG A 152 10.88 -10.68 -4.92
C ARG A 152 9.72 -10.39 -5.86
N PHE A 153 8.99 -9.29 -5.61
CA PHE A 153 7.89 -8.90 -6.50
C PHE A 153 8.46 -8.44 -7.86
N SER A 154 9.47 -7.59 -7.84
CA SER A 154 10.17 -7.14 -9.03
C SER A 154 10.75 -8.29 -9.85
N GLU A 155 11.40 -9.27 -9.21
CA GLU A 155 11.89 -10.49 -9.87
C GLU A 155 10.77 -11.28 -10.55
N THR A 156 9.60 -11.35 -9.92
CA THR A 156 8.43 -12.04 -10.48
C THR A 156 7.89 -11.32 -11.71
N ILE A 157 7.78 -9.99 -11.64
CA ILE A 157 7.36 -9.16 -12.76
C ILE A 157 8.38 -9.22 -13.90
N ASP A 158 9.68 -9.09 -13.60
CA ASP A 158 10.76 -9.12 -14.59
C ASP A 158 10.81 -10.47 -15.33
N LYS A 159 10.54 -11.59 -14.64
CA LYS A 159 10.39 -12.90 -15.29
C LYS A 159 9.23 -12.91 -16.29
N LEU A 160 8.07 -12.36 -15.91
CA LEU A 160 6.92 -12.29 -16.81
C LEU A 160 7.19 -11.36 -18.01
N VAL A 161 7.85 -10.22 -17.78
CA VAL A 161 8.33 -9.33 -18.85
C VAL A 161 9.27 -10.07 -19.79
N GLN A 162 10.21 -10.86 -19.27
CA GLN A 162 11.14 -11.63 -20.11
C GLN A 162 10.42 -12.70 -20.94
N SER A 163 9.45 -13.41 -20.36
CA SER A 163 8.61 -14.37 -21.11
C SER A 163 7.86 -13.67 -22.24
N LEU A 164 7.35 -12.46 -22.00
CA LEU A 164 6.66 -11.67 -23.01
C LEU A 164 7.61 -11.18 -24.12
N ILE A 165 8.81 -10.74 -23.77
CA ILE A 165 9.86 -10.39 -24.75
C ILE A 165 10.19 -11.60 -25.63
N ASN A 166 10.33 -12.78 -25.05
CA ASN A 166 10.62 -14.00 -25.81
C ASN A 166 9.50 -14.35 -26.80
N LEU A 167 8.24 -14.24 -26.39
CA LEU A 167 7.10 -14.44 -27.27
C LEU A 167 7.10 -13.40 -28.40
N ARG A 168 7.34 -12.13 -28.10
CA ARG A 168 7.44 -11.08 -29.12
C ARG A 168 8.54 -11.39 -30.13
N MET A 169 9.73 -11.79 -29.69
CA MET A 169 10.82 -12.17 -30.60
C MET A 169 10.43 -13.29 -31.55
N LEU A 170 9.65 -14.28 -31.09
CA LEU A 170 9.15 -15.36 -31.94
C LEU A 170 8.22 -14.82 -33.04
N ILE A 171 7.29 -13.94 -32.67
CA ILE A 171 6.32 -13.35 -33.62
C ILE A 171 7.01 -12.43 -34.62
N GLU A 172 7.94 -11.58 -34.17
CA GLU A 172 8.70 -10.68 -35.05
C GLU A 172 9.51 -11.50 -36.07
N ALA A 173 10.12 -12.60 -35.66
CA ALA A 173 10.85 -13.50 -36.57
C ALA A 173 9.92 -14.11 -37.64
N THR A 174 8.70 -14.50 -37.28
CA THR A 174 7.73 -15.03 -38.25
C THR A 174 7.20 -13.94 -39.20
N LEU A 175 7.00 -12.71 -38.70
CA LEU A 175 6.56 -11.58 -39.53
C LEU A 175 7.64 -11.14 -40.54
N ASP A 176 8.91 -11.18 -40.15
CA ASP A 176 10.04 -10.77 -41.00
C ASP A 176 10.40 -11.83 -42.06
N PHE A 177 10.10 -13.11 -41.83
CA PHE A 177 10.47 -14.24 -42.70
C PHE A 177 9.31 -15.21 -42.99
N PRO A 178 8.26 -14.79 -43.73
CA PRO A 178 7.06 -15.60 -43.99
C PRO A 178 7.23 -16.75 -45.00
N GLU A 179 8.43 -16.97 -45.58
CA GLU A 179 8.66 -17.94 -46.67
C GLU A 179 9.17 -19.33 -46.21
N GLU A 180 9.28 -19.59 -44.89
CA GLU A 180 9.73 -20.89 -44.36
C GLU A 180 8.55 -21.85 -44.08
N GLU A 181 8.56 -23.05 -44.68
CA GLU A 181 7.51 -24.12 -44.61
C GLU A 181 7.29 -24.75 -43.19
N ILE A 182 7.41 -23.98 -42.10
CA ILE A 182 7.29 -24.44 -40.69
C ILE A 182 6.06 -23.78 -40.01
N GLU A 183 5.04 -23.41 -40.78
CA GLU A 183 3.91 -22.56 -40.35
C GLU A 183 3.09 -23.15 -39.16
N ASP A 184 2.69 -24.43 -39.21
CA ASP A 184 1.82 -25.03 -38.18
C ASP A 184 2.47 -25.14 -36.78
N LEU A 185 3.78 -25.42 -36.73
CA LEU A 185 4.51 -25.59 -35.46
C LEU A 185 4.71 -24.24 -34.74
N HIS A 186 4.77 -23.14 -35.48
CA HIS A 186 4.91 -21.79 -34.91
C HIS A 186 3.60 -21.33 -34.27
N ASN A 187 2.47 -21.59 -34.92
CA ASN A 187 1.13 -21.22 -34.42
C ASN A 187 0.81 -21.91 -33.08
N GLU A 188 1.06 -23.22 -32.98
CA GLU A 188 0.87 -23.95 -31.72
C GLU A 188 1.81 -23.44 -30.62
N ALA A 189 3.06 -23.11 -30.97
CA ALA A 189 4.03 -22.59 -30.02
C ALA A 189 3.64 -21.20 -29.46
N VAL A 190 3.18 -20.29 -30.32
CA VAL A 190 2.70 -18.95 -29.93
C VAL A 190 1.50 -19.06 -29.00
N ASN A 191 0.47 -19.82 -29.39
CA ASN A 191 -0.75 -19.98 -28.60
C ASN A 191 -0.47 -20.63 -27.24
N LYS A 192 0.43 -21.61 -27.20
CA LYS A 192 0.87 -22.23 -25.94
C LYS A 192 1.58 -21.23 -25.03
N GLN A 193 2.56 -20.48 -25.55
CA GLN A 193 3.28 -19.48 -24.76
C GLN A 193 2.35 -18.36 -24.25
N LEU A 194 1.37 -17.96 -25.07
CA LEU A 194 0.37 -16.96 -24.68
C LEU A 194 -0.54 -17.47 -23.55
N ALA A 195 -0.97 -18.72 -23.61
CA ALA A 195 -1.75 -19.35 -22.54
C ALA A 195 -0.93 -19.49 -21.24
N GLU A 196 0.35 -19.85 -21.34
CA GLU A 196 1.28 -19.89 -20.20
C GLU A 196 1.47 -18.50 -19.57
N LEU A 197 1.66 -17.46 -20.39
CA LEU A 197 1.74 -16.06 -19.92
C LEU A 197 0.47 -15.62 -19.19
N LYS A 198 -0.71 -15.92 -19.73
CA LYS A 198 -2.00 -15.59 -19.10
C LYS A 198 -2.17 -16.30 -17.76
N THR A 199 -1.74 -17.55 -17.66
CA THR A 199 -1.76 -18.31 -16.40
C THR A 199 -0.84 -17.68 -15.36
N GLN A 200 0.41 -17.39 -15.73
CA GLN A 200 1.38 -16.73 -14.85
C GLN A 200 0.89 -15.34 -14.40
N LEU A 201 0.32 -14.55 -15.31
CA LEU A 201 -0.26 -13.25 -14.99
C LEU A 201 -1.42 -13.38 -14.01
N ASN A 202 -2.31 -14.36 -14.20
CA ASN A 202 -3.44 -14.59 -13.31
C ASN A 202 -2.98 -14.96 -11.89
N ASP A 203 -1.96 -15.82 -11.77
CA ASP A 203 -1.39 -16.19 -10.46
C ASP A 203 -0.80 -14.95 -9.75
N ILE A 204 -0.11 -14.09 -10.51
CA ILE A 204 0.44 -12.82 -10.00
C ILE A 204 -0.70 -11.88 -9.59
N LEU A 205 -1.76 -11.77 -10.38
CA LEU A 205 -2.91 -10.90 -10.10
C LEU A 205 -3.64 -11.33 -8.83
N VAL A 206 -3.87 -12.63 -8.64
CA VAL A 206 -4.47 -13.18 -7.41
C VAL A 206 -3.59 -12.84 -6.20
N SER A 207 -2.28 -13.08 -6.28
CA SER A 207 -1.34 -12.77 -5.19
C SER A 207 -1.26 -11.27 -4.90
N ALA A 208 -1.17 -10.44 -5.95
CA ALA A 208 -1.16 -8.99 -5.85
C ALA A 208 -2.43 -8.45 -5.18
N HIS A 209 -3.59 -9.04 -5.50
CA HIS A 209 -4.85 -8.66 -4.87
C HIS A 209 -4.84 -8.94 -3.35
N GLN A 210 -4.32 -10.10 -2.93
CA GLN A 210 -4.15 -10.39 -1.50
C GLN A 210 -3.17 -9.40 -0.84
N GLY A 211 -2.07 -9.08 -1.51
CA GLY A 211 -1.11 -8.07 -1.07
C GLY A 211 -1.71 -6.68 -0.89
N TYR A 212 -2.56 -6.28 -1.83
CA TYR A 212 -3.30 -5.02 -1.80
C TYR A 212 -4.26 -4.95 -0.60
N LEU A 213 -5.00 -6.03 -0.33
CA LEU A 213 -5.88 -6.10 0.85
C LEU A 213 -5.11 -5.99 2.16
N LEU A 214 -3.90 -6.57 2.25
CA LEU A 214 -3.04 -6.42 3.42
C LEU A 214 -2.50 -4.99 3.60
N GLN A 215 -2.34 -4.25 2.50
CA GLN A 215 -1.79 -2.89 2.49
C GLN A 215 -2.85 -1.83 2.77
N GLU A 216 -3.87 -1.77 1.93
CA GLU A 216 -4.91 -0.73 1.95
C GLU A 216 -6.06 -1.09 2.90
N GLY A 217 -6.16 -2.37 3.29
CA GLY A 217 -7.27 -2.87 4.07
C GLY A 217 -8.58 -2.94 3.28
N ILE A 218 -9.61 -3.44 3.94
CA ILE A 218 -10.97 -3.53 3.41
C ILE A 218 -11.78 -2.34 3.93
N LYS A 219 -12.37 -1.54 3.04
CA LYS A 219 -13.26 -0.43 3.42
C LYS A 219 -14.69 -0.94 3.54
N ALA A 220 -15.15 -1.09 4.78
CA ALA A 220 -16.49 -1.54 5.10
C ALA A 220 -17.35 -0.38 5.62
N VAL A 221 -18.56 -0.21 5.09
CA VAL A 221 -19.51 0.78 5.61
C VAL A 221 -20.62 0.06 6.36
N LEU A 222 -20.79 0.41 7.63
CA LEU A 222 -21.84 -0.13 8.49
C LEU A 222 -23.07 0.78 8.45
N VAL A 223 -24.18 0.25 7.92
CA VAL A 223 -25.46 0.95 7.78
C VAL A 223 -26.52 0.27 8.64
N GLY A 224 -27.30 1.05 9.36
CA GLY A 224 -28.43 0.54 10.14
C GLY A 224 -29.16 1.66 10.86
N GLU A 225 -30.38 1.38 11.32
CA GLU A 225 -31.16 2.35 12.10
C GLU A 225 -30.53 2.64 13.48
N PRO A 226 -30.98 3.70 14.19
CA PRO A 226 -30.63 3.86 15.59
C PRO A 226 -31.01 2.64 16.45
N ASN A 227 -30.16 2.30 17.41
CA ASN A 227 -30.38 1.22 18.40
C ASN A 227 -30.51 -0.21 17.84
N VAL A 228 -30.09 -0.46 16.58
CA VAL A 228 -30.01 -1.83 16.00
C VAL A 228 -28.78 -2.60 16.49
N GLY A 229 -27.87 -1.96 17.23
CA GLY A 229 -26.69 -2.60 17.83
C GLY A 229 -25.36 -2.40 17.09
N LYS A 230 -25.22 -1.34 16.28
CA LYS A 230 -23.98 -1.03 15.52
C LYS A 230 -22.75 -0.91 16.43
N SER A 231 -22.83 -0.13 17.51
CA SER A 231 -21.72 0.06 18.44
C SER A 231 -21.36 -1.24 19.17
N SER A 232 -22.35 -2.05 19.53
CA SER A 232 -22.12 -3.38 20.12
C SER A 232 -21.40 -4.31 19.14
N LEU A 233 -21.83 -4.34 17.88
CA LEU A 233 -21.19 -5.13 16.83
C LEU A 233 -19.73 -4.70 16.60
N LEU A 234 -19.48 -3.39 16.53
CA LEU A 234 -18.14 -2.83 16.36
C LEU A 234 -17.21 -3.21 17.51
N ASN A 235 -17.70 -3.15 18.75
CA ASN A 235 -16.89 -3.55 19.90
C ASN A 235 -16.60 -5.04 19.88
N GLN A 236 -17.60 -5.87 19.58
CA GLN A 236 -17.43 -7.32 19.48
C GLN A 236 -16.45 -7.72 18.37
N LEU A 237 -16.47 -7.01 17.23
CA LEU A 237 -15.51 -7.20 16.15
C LEU A 237 -14.09 -6.76 16.54
N ALA A 238 -13.95 -5.72 17.37
CA ALA A 238 -12.67 -5.19 17.82
C ALA A 238 -12.04 -5.99 18.98
N GLU A 239 -12.83 -6.70 19.77
CA GLU A 239 -12.38 -7.37 21.00
C GLU A 239 -11.48 -8.61 20.76
N ASP A 240 -11.50 -9.24 19.57
CA ASP A 240 -10.76 -10.49 19.34
C ASP A 240 -9.35 -10.34 18.71
N GLU A 241 -9.02 -9.23 18.06
CA GLU A 241 -7.67 -9.02 17.48
C GLU A 241 -7.29 -7.53 17.46
N VAL A 242 -6.96 -6.97 18.63
CA VAL A 242 -6.49 -5.58 18.74
C VAL A 242 -5.11 -5.44 18.08
N ALA A 243 -5.08 -5.00 16.83
CA ALA A 243 -3.97 -4.20 16.32
C ALA A 243 -4.16 -2.78 16.86
N ILE A 244 -3.18 -2.33 17.64
CA ILE A 244 -2.98 -1.00 18.23
C ILE A 244 -3.86 0.08 17.58
N VAL A 245 -4.81 0.62 18.35
CA VAL A 245 -5.50 1.88 18.02
C VAL A 245 -4.43 2.97 18.02
N THR A 246 -3.90 3.31 16.85
CA THR A 246 -3.12 4.55 16.71
C THR A 246 -4.09 5.69 16.44
N GLU A 247 -4.19 6.60 17.40
CA GLU A 247 -4.59 7.96 17.08
C GLU A 247 -3.50 8.53 16.18
N ILE A 248 -3.73 8.60 14.86
CA ILE A 248 -2.81 9.29 13.96
C ILE A 248 -2.88 10.79 14.30
N PRO A 249 -1.85 11.40 14.90
CA PRO A 249 -1.90 12.82 15.24
C PRO A 249 -1.75 13.60 13.94
N GLY A 250 -2.86 14.17 13.45
CA GLY A 250 -2.85 14.97 12.21
C GLY A 250 -4.12 14.89 11.37
N THR A 251 -4.99 13.89 11.55
CA THR A 251 -6.29 13.80 10.86
C THR A 251 -7.43 14.33 11.73
N THR A 252 -7.28 15.55 12.25
CA THR A 252 -8.42 16.24 12.85
C THR A 252 -9.42 16.64 11.75
N ARG A 253 -10.48 15.83 11.53
CA ARG A 253 -11.86 16.24 11.14
C ARG A 253 -12.67 15.19 10.36
N ASP A 254 -12.15 14.00 10.13
CA ASP A 254 -12.82 12.99 9.30
C ASP A 254 -13.48 11.90 10.16
N SER A 255 -14.57 11.34 9.61
CA SER A 255 -15.48 10.34 10.19
C SER A 255 -14.83 9.37 11.18
N ILE A 256 -15.56 8.99 12.24
CA ILE A 256 -15.17 7.95 13.21
C ILE A 256 -14.97 6.62 12.48
N GLN A 257 -13.78 6.44 11.90
CA GLN A 257 -13.32 5.25 11.22
C GLN A 257 -12.62 4.40 12.26
N LYS A 258 -13.14 3.19 12.49
CA LYS A 258 -12.49 2.21 13.35
C LYS A 258 -11.76 1.21 12.47
N THR A 259 -10.48 1.00 12.72
CA THR A 259 -9.72 -0.07 12.08
C THR A 259 -9.70 -1.27 13.01
N ILE A 260 -10.13 -2.42 12.50
CA ILE A 260 -9.99 -3.73 13.17
C ILE A 260 -9.09 -4.61 12.30
N THR A 261 -8.61 -5.72 12.84
CA THR A 261 -7.89 -6.73 12.07
C THR A 261 -8.71 -8.01 12.04
N LEU A 262 -8.88 -8.58 10.84
CA LEU A 262 -9.51 -9.89 10.64
C LEU A 262 -8.51 -10.81 9.93
N SER A 263 -8.04 -11.86 10.60
CA SER A 263 -7.09 -12.82 10.01
C SER A 263 -5.83 -12.14 9.43
N GLY A 264 -5.35 -11.09 10.09
CA GLY A 264 -4.20 -10.30 9.65
C GLY A 264 -4.49 -9.21 8.59
N VAL A 265 -5.72 -9.10 8.09
CA VAL A 265 -6.16 -8.07 7.14
C VAL A 265 -6.77 -6.87 7.87
N PRO A 266 -6.29 -5.64 7.62
CA PRO A 266 -6.94 -4.45 8.17
C PRO A 266 -8.35 -4.27 7.58
N VAL A 267 -9.33 -3.97 8.42
CA VAL A 267 -10.70 -3.62 8.00
C VAL A 267 -11.05 -2.27 8.58
N HIS A 268 -11.27 -1.31 7.69
CA HIS A 268 -11.65 0.06 7.99
C HIS A 268 -13.16 0.18 8.00
N ILE A 269 -13.76 0.19 9.20
CA ILE A 269 -15.20 0.31 9.36
C ILE A 269 -15.62 1.76 9.55
N ILE A 270 -16.47 2.24 8.65
CA ILE A 270 -17.07 3.57 8.70
C ILE A 270 -18.50 3.43 9.26
N ASP A 271 -18.75 4.02 10.44
CA ASP A 271 -20.09 4.03 11.05
C ASP A 271 -20.93 5.20 10.51
N THR A 272 -21.99 4.88 9.78
CA THR A 272 -22.93 5.89 9.25
C THR A 272 -23.80 6.55 10.32
N ALA A 273 -23.88 6.00 11.54
CA ALA A 273 -24.55 6.67 12.65
C ALA A 273 -23.87 7.99 13.03
N GLY A 274 -22.52 7.97 13.08
CA GLY A 274 -21.70 9.16 13.38
C GLY A 274 -21.67 10.20 12.26
N LEU A 275 -22.17 9.86 11.06
CA LEU A 275 -22.31 10.80 9.95
C LEU A 275 -23.62 11.60 9.98
N ARG A 276 -24.57 11.24 10.87
CA ARG A 276 -25.91 11.84 10.96
C ARG A 276 -26.10 12.79 12.15
N GLU A 277 -25.20 12.79 13.13
CA GLU A 277 -25.34 13.64 14.32
C GLU A 277 -24.77 15.03 14.06
N THR A 278 -25.59 15.97 13.56
CA THR A 278 -25.48 17.43 13.86
C THR A 278 -26.64 18.21 13.22
N SER A 279 -27.22 19.11 14.00
CA SER A 279 -28.37 19.94 13.63
C SER A 279 -27.97 21.19 12.84
N ASP A 280 -28.51 21.31 11.63
CA ASP A 280 -28.44 22.42 10.66
C ASP A 280 -27.12 22.68 9.92
N ILE A 281 -27.23 22.81 8.58
CA ILE A 281 -26.15 22.91 7.55
C ILE A 281 -25.24 21.69 7.45
N VAL A 282 -24.98 20.99 8.56
CA VAL A 282 -24.15 19.77 8.58
C VAL A 282 -24.87 18.56 7.99
N GLU A 283 -26.21 18.56 7.95
CA GLU A 283 -27.01 17.42 7.48
C GLU A 283 -26.84 17.14 5.97
N GLN A 284 -26.75 18.17 5.12
CA GLN A 284 -26.45 17.97 3.69
C GLN A 284 -25.04 17.42 3.48
N LYS A 285 -24.05 17.96 4.19
CA LYS A 285 -22.67 17.43 4.17
C LYS A 285 -22.59 16.02 4.74
N GLY A 286 -23.41 15.69 5.75
CA GLY A 286 -23.51 14.36 6.35
C GLY A 286 -24.08 13.33 5.37
N ILE A 287 -25.10 13.71 4.59
CA ILE A 287 -25.66 12.87 3.52
C ILE A 287 -24.65 12.70 2.39
N GLU A 288 -24.04 13.78 1.89
CA GLU A 288 -23.01 13.72 0.83
C GLU A 288 -21.81 12.86 1.25
N ARG A 289 -21.37 12.98 2.51
CA ARG A 289 -20.30 12.16 3.09
C ARG A 289 -20.69 10.70 3.22
N THR A 290 -21.92 10.42 3.66
CA THR A 290 -22.43 9.04 3.73
C THR A 290 -22.50 8.41 2.35
N GLN A 291 -22.98 9.16 1.35
CA GLN A 291 -23.00 8.69 -0.04
C GLN A 291 -21.60 8.50 -0.61
N ALA A 292 -20.65 9.38 -0.30
CA ALA A 292 -19.25 9.24 -0.71
C ALA A 292 -18.60 8.00 -0.08
N ALA A 293 -18.83 7.77 1.22
CA ALA A 293 -18.36 6.58 1.91
C ALA A 293 -18.95 5.30 1.29
N ILE A 294 -20.26 5.27 1.00
CA ILE A 294 -20.92 4.14 0.32
C ILE A 294 -20.36 3.92 -1.09
N ARG A 295 -20.11 4.98 -1.85
CA ARG A 295 -19.50 4.89 -3.19
C ARG A 295 -18.07 4.36 -3.15
N ASN A 296 -17.30 4.69 -2.11
CA ASN A 296 -15.90 4.27 -1.97
C ASN A 296 -15.71 2.99 -1.14
N ALA A 297 -16.80 2.39 -0.64
CA ALA A 297 -16.74 1.15 0.12
C ALA A 297 -16.52 -0.06 -0.78
N ASP A 298 -15.68 -0.99 -0.30
CA ASP A 298 -15.52 -2.32 -0.88
C ASP A 298 -16.69 -3.22 -0.47
N ILE A 299 -17.17 -3.07 0.78
CA ILE A 299 -18.27 -3.88 1.35
C ILE A 299 -19.28 -2.99 2.05
N LEU A 300 -20.57 -3.30 1.85
CA LEU A 300 -21.67 -2.69 2.59
C LEU A 300 -22.26 -3.71 3.57
N ILE A 301 -22.25 -3.35 4.85
CA ILE A 301 -22.78 -4.17 5.95
C ILE A 301 -24.07 -3.52 6.45
N ARG A 302 -25.21 -4.17 6.22
CA ARG A 302 -26.53 -3.69 6.63
C ARG A 302 -26.99 -4.38 7.91
N LEU A 303 -27.06 -3.65 9.02
CA LEU A 303 -27.48 -4.17 10.32
C LEU A 303 -28.98 -3.92 10.57
N THR A 304 -29.73 -5.00 10.78
CA THR A 304 -31.17 -5.02 11.08
C THR A 304 -31.41 -5.69 12.42
N ASP A 305 -32.38 -5.18 13.18
CA ASP A 305 -32.81 -5.77 14.46
C ASP A 305 -33.99 -6.74 14.21
N VAL A 306 -33.79 -8.04 14.41
CA VAL A 306 -34.84 -9.05 14.17
C VAL A 306 -35.96 -9.05 15.21
N SER A 307 -35.80 -8.33 16.31
CA SER A 307 -36.85 -8.22 17.34
C SER A 307 -37.90 -7.16 17.02
N ARG A 308 -37.71 -6.36 15.95
CA ARG A 308 -38.64 -5.32 15.51
C ARG A 308 -39.52 -5.84 14.36
N ASP A 309 -40.78 -5.41 14.33
CA ASP A 309 -41.72 -5.76 13.25
C ASP A 309 -41.21 -5.33 11.85
N GLU A 310 -41.48 -6.17 10.84
CA GLU A 310 -41.06 -5.99 9.44
C GLU A 310 -41.51 -4.66 8.80
N THR A 311 -42.49 -3.98 9.38
CA THR A 311 -43.06 -2.73 8.86
C THR A 311 -42.08 -1.55 8.91
N HIS A 312 -41.05 -1.61 9.75
CA HIS A 312 -39.98 -0.60 9.81
C HIS A 312 -38.83 -0.85 8.82
N VAL A 313 -38.82 -1.98 8.12
CA VAL A 313 -37.80 -2.42 7.15
C VAL A 313 -38.01 -1.72 5.79
N LYS A 314 -38.48 -0.46 5.76
CA LYS A 314 -38.66 0.37 4.55
C LYS A 314 -38.19 1.81 4.76
N SER A 315 -37.12 2.02 5.52
CA SER A 315 -36.58 3.37 5.71
C SER A 315 -35.96 3.91 4.40
N LYS A 316 -36.02 5.23 4.17
CA LYS A 316 -35.41 5.92 3.01
C LYS A 316 -33.91 5.61 2.81
N ALA A 317 -33.22 5.12 3.84
CA ALA A 317 -31.85 4.64 3.75
C ALA A 317 -31.68 3.41 2.83
N MET A 318 -32.78 2.70 2.52
CA MET A 318 -32.81 1.53 1.64
C MET A 318 -32.67 1.85 0.15
N GLN A 319 -32.93 3.09 -0.28
CA GLN A 319 -32.87 3.48 -1.69
C GLN A 319 -31.47 3.96 -2.13
N VAL A 320 -30.47 3.90 -1.24
CA VAL A 320 -29.10 4.41 -1.51
C VAL A 320 -28.19 3.33 -2.09
N PHE A 321 -28.64 2.08 -2.17
CA PHE A 321 -27.84 0.94 -2.58
C PHE A 321 -28.05 0.64 -4.08
N SER A 322 -26.97 0.67 -4.86
CA SER A 322 -26.92 0.18 -6.24
C SER A 322 -26.68 -1.34 -6.25
N ASP A 323 -27.24 -2.06 -7.23
CA ASP A 323 -27.18 -3.53 -7.33
C ASP A 323 -25.79 -4.12 -7.60
N ASP A 324 -24.78 -3.30 -7.93
CA ASP A 324 -23.45 -3.77 -8.37
C ASP A 324 -22.44 -4.05 -7.23
N LYS A 325 -22.80 -3.82 -5.96
CA LYS A 325 -21.88 -4.03 -4.82
C LYS A 325 -22.28 -5.24 -3.98
N LEU A 326 -21.28 -5.93 -3.43
CA LEU A 326 -21.52 -7.10 -2.58
C LEU A 326 -22.08 -6.65 -1.21
N HIS A 327 -23.29 -7.11 -0.90
CA HIS A 327 -24.04 -6.68 0.28
C HIS A 327 -24.13 -7.80 1.31
N ILE A 328 -23.69 -7.50 2.54
CA ILE A 328 -23.85 -8.39 3.70
C ILE A 328 -24.99 -7.85 4.57
N ASN A 329 -26.08 -8.59 4.64
CA ASN A 329 -27.20 -8.32 5.54
C ASN A 329 -26.95 -8.99 6.86
N VAL A 330 -26.92 -8.22 7.94
CA VAL A 330 -26.70 -8.70 9.29
C VAL A 330 -28.00 -8.58 10.08
N PHE A 331 -28.55 -9.71 10.47
CA PHE A 331 -29.75 -9.86 11.28
C PHE A 331 -29.32 -10.03 12.75
N ASN A 332 -29.33 -8.93 13.49
CA ASN A 332 -28.84 -8.83 14.86
C ASN A 332 -29.96 -9.03 15.90
N LYS A 333 -29.56 -9.44 17.11
CA LYS A 333 -30.42 -9.73 18.28
C LYS A 333 -31.22 -11.03 18.19
N ILE A 334 -30.63 -12.04 17.54
CA ILE A 334 -31.21 -13.40 17.48
C ILE A 334 -31.46 -14.00 18.87
N ASP A 335 -30.73 -13.54 19.89
CA ASP A 335 -30.89 -13.95 21.29
C ASP A 335 -32.28 -13.59 21.87
N LEU A 336 -32.92 -12.54 21.35
CA LEU A 336 -34.24 -12.09 21.83
C LEU A 336 -35.38 -12.96 21.30
N ILE A 337 -35.20 -13.59 20.15
CA ILE A 337 -36.23 -14.39 19.47
C ILE A 337 -35.86 -15.88 19.38
N GLY A 338 -34.73 -16.28 19.97
CA GLY A 338 -34.28 -17.67 20.02
C GLY A 338 -33.86 -18.26 18.67
N LEU A 339 -33.41 -17.43 17.72
CA LEU A 339 -32.87 -17.92 16.45
C LEU A 339 -31.40 -18.37 16.62
N PRO A 340 -30.96 -19.43 15.92
CA PRO A 340 -29.56 -19.82 15.88
C PRO A 340 -28.74 -18.87 15.00
N ALA A 341 -27.45 -18.72 15.31
CA ALA A 341 -26.51 -18.07 14.42
C ALA A 341 -26.30 -18.91 13.15
N ARG A 342 -26.37 -18.27 11.97
CA ARG A 342 -26.28 -18.94 10.67
C ARG A 342 -25.96 -17.96 9.55
N VAL A 343 -25.53 -18.50 8.41
CA VAL A 343 -25.36 -17.77 7.16
C VAL A 343 -26.32 -18.36 6.13
N GLU A 344 -27.01 -17.49 5.39
CA GLU A 344 -27.81 -17.85 4.22
C GLU A 344 -27.29 -17.06 3.01
N SER A 345 -26.79 -17.76 2.00
CA SER A 345 -26.28 -17.13 0.77
C SER A 345 -27.31 -17.24 -0.35
N HIS A 346 -27.63 -16.12 -0.97
CA HIS A 346 -28.41 -16.00 -2.20
C HIS A 346 -27.53 -15.39 -3.31
N GLU A 347 -27.92 -15.51 -4.58
CA GLU A 347 -27.06 -15.20 -5.76
C GLU A 347 -26.20 -13.94 -5.61
N ASN A 348 -26.77 -12.82 -5.14
CA ASN A 348 -26.03 -11.56 -4.91
C ASN A 348 -26.09 -11.02 -3.46
N THR A 349 -26.58 -11.81 -2.50
CA THR A 349 -26.71 -11.33 -1.10
C THR A 349 -26.34 -12.39 -0.08
N VAL A 350 -25.58 -11.99 0.93
CA VAL A 350 -25.22 -12.86 2.06
C VAL A 350 -25.95 -12.36 3.29
N ASN A 351 -26.76 -13.23 3.91
CA ASN A 351 -27.50 -12.95 5.13
C ASN A 351 -26.81 -13.65 6.31
N VAL A 352 -26.37 -12.88 7.30
CA VAL A 352 -25.71 -13.35 8.51
C VAL A 352 -26.61 -13.08 9.71
N TYR A 353 -26.98 -14.11 10.45
CA TYR A 353 -27.78 -14.02 11.67
C TYR A 353 -26.85 -14.12 12.86
N LEU A 354 -26.84 -13.10 13.73
CA LEU A 354 -25.92 -13.02 14.87
C LEU A 354 -26.52 -12.29 16.08
N SER A 355 -25.84 -12.39 17.22
CA SER A 355 -26.09 -11.53 18.38
C SER A 355 -24.82 -10.78 18.75
N ALA A 356 -24.81 -9.48 18.47
CA ALA A 356 -23.73 -8.58 18.85
C ALA A 356 -23.60 -8.42 20.38
N LYS A 357 -24.60 -8.84 21.17
CA LYS A 357 -24.56 -8.78 22.63
C LYS A 357 -23.86 -10.00 23.23
N THR A 358 -24.08 -11.18 22.66
CA THR A 358 -23.53 -12.45 23.19
C THR A 358 -22.28 -12.92 22.45
N GLY A 359 -21.97 -12.34 21.28
CA GLY A 359 -20.89 -12.77 20.41
C GLY A 359 -21.26 -13.92 19.46
N SER A 360 -22.45 -14.50 19.59
CA SER A 360 -22.87 -15.62 18.74
C SER A 360 -22.99 -15.20 17.27
N GLY A 361 -22.31 -15.89 16.36
CA GLY A 361 -22.34 -15.63 14.92
C GLY A 361 -21.41 -14.52 14.43
N ILE A 362 -20.56 -13.96 15.30
CA ILE A 362 -19.59 -12.92 14.91
C ILE A 362 -18.50 -13.49 13.99
N ASP A 363 -17.99 -14.69 14.26
CA ASP A 363 -17.01 -15.35 13.40
C ASP A 363 -17.54 -15.58 11.99
N LEU A 364 -18.82 -15.93 11.87
CA LEU A 364 -19.49 -16.06 10.58
C LEU A 364 -19.46 -14.74 9.82
N LEU A 365 -19.71 -13.61 10.49
CA LEU A 365 -19.61 -12.30 9.86
C LEU A 365 -18.15 -11.99 9.42
N ARG A 366 -17.15 -12.34 10.24
CA ARG A 366 -15.74 -12.13 9.90
C ARG A 366 -15.35 -12.88 8.63
N GLU A 367 -15.73 -14.15 8.55
CA GLU A 367 -15.50 -14.98 7.36
C GLU A 367 -16.17 -14.41 6.13
N GLN A 368 -17.42 -13.94 6.24
CA GLN A 368 -18.14 -13.36 5.12
C GLN A 368 -17.54 -12.01 4.66
N ILE A 369 -17.05 -11.17 5.58
CA ILE A 369 -16.34 -9.93 5.22
C ILE A 369 -15.07 -10.25 4.43
N LEU A 370 -14.27 -11.20 4.90
CA LEU A 370 -13.05 -11.62 4.21
C LEU A 370 -13.35 -12.23 2.83
N HIS A 371 -14.30 -13.15 2.77
CA HIS A 371 -14.71 -13.79 1.52
C HIS A 371 -15.26 -12.78 0.51
N ALA A 372 -16.10 -11.84 0.96
CA ALA A 372 -16.66 -10.76 0.14
C ALA A 372 -15.58 -9.85 -0.46
N ALA A 373 -14.51 -9.59 0.29
CA ALA A 373 -13.35 -8.84 -0.20
C ALA A 373 -12.46 -9.66 -1.13
N GLY A 374 -12.74 -10.95 -1.37
CA GLY A 374 -11.89 -11.84 -2.17
C GLY A 374 -10.64 -12.31 -1.42
N TRP A 375 -10.62 -12.25 -0.09
CA TRP A 375 -9.54 -12.79 0.72
C TRP A 375 -9.55 -14.32 0.72
N GLN A 376 -8.40 -14.93 0.48
CA GLN A 376 -8.24 -16.39 0.43
C GLN A 376 -7.37 -16.86 1.60
N THR A 377 -8.00 -17.41 2.64
CA THR A 377 -7.40 -17.82 3.93
C THR A 377 -6.31 -18.89 3.83
N GLY A 378 -6.09 -19.51 2.66
CA GLY A 378 -5.11 -20.60 2.44
C GLY A 378 -3.85 -20.23 1.65
N GLN A 379 -3.78 -19.07 0.99
CA GLN A 379 -2.62 -18.70 0.15
C GLN A 379 -1.58 -17.84 0.90
N ALA A 380 -1.82 -17.53 2.18
CA ALA A 380 -1.11 -16.55 3.02
C ALA A 380 0.41 -16.76 3.25
N GLY A 381 1.05 -17.81 2.73
CA GLY A 381 2.36 -18.27 3.22
C GLY A 381 3.58 -17.84 2.41
N GLU A 382 3.65 -18.20 1.12
CA GLU A 382 4.94 -18.29 0.42
C GLU A 382 5.08 -17.41 -0.84
N GLY A 383 3.98 -16.92 -1.40
CA GLY A 383 3.98 -16.12 -2.64
C GLY A 383 3.46 -14.68 -2.53
N LEU A 384 3.00 -14.23 -1.35
CA LEU A 384 2.48 -12.87 -1.21
C LEU A 384 3.58 -11.82 -1.23
N PHE A 385 3.28 -10.73 -1.94
CA PHE A 385 4.03 -9.49 -2.00
C PHE A 385 3.06 -8.31 -1.85
N MET A 386 3.55 -7.19 -1.31
CA MET A 386 2.75 -5.97 -1.21
C MET A 386 2.48 -5.40 -2.60
N ALA A 387 1.26 -4.94 -2.82
CA ALA A 387 0.85 -4.36 -4.08
C ALA A 387 -0.09 -3.18 -3.86
N ARG A 388 0.07 -2.16 -4.70
CA ARG A 388 -0.74 -0.94 -4.71
C ARG A 388 -1.78 -0.99 -5.82
N GLN A 389 -2.75 -0.07 -5.75
CA GLN A 389 -3.75 0.09 -6.81
C GLN A 389 -3.12 0.22 -8.21
N ARG A 390 -2.04 1.00 -8.35
CA ARG A 390 -1.34 1.16 -9.65
C ARG A 390 -0.79 -0.16 -10.20
N HIS A 391 -0.35 -1.08 -9.32
CA HIS A 391 0.16 -2.38 -9.75
C HIS A 391 -1.00 -3.25 -10.25
N LEU A 392 -2.13 -3.25 -9.54
CA LEU A 392 -3.34 -3.95 -9.97
C LEU A 392 -3.87 -3.42 -11.30
N GLU A 393 -3.88 -2.10 -11.49
CA GLU A 393 -4.29 -1.47 -12.75
C GLU A 393 -3.36 -1.85 -13.91
N ALA A 394 -2.05 -1.83 -13.68
CA ALA A 394 -1.07 -2.27 -14.67
C ALA A 394 -1.26 -3.76 -15.04
N LEU A 395 -1.41 -4.65 -14.06
CA LEU A 395 -1.66 -6.08 -14.28
C LEU A 395 -2.97 -6.34 -15.02
N LYS A 396 -4.06 -5.66 -14.65
CA LYS A 396 -5.36 -5.74 -15.34
C LYS A 396 -5.27 -5.23 -16.78
N ARG A 397 -4.53 -4.13 -17.00
CA ARG A 397 -4.29 -3.62 -18.35
C ARG A 397 -3.50 -4.63 -19.19
N THR A 398 -2.45 -5.22 -18.63
CA THR A 398 -1.72 -6.33 -19.28
C THR A 398 -2.65 -7.49 -19.61
N GLN A 399 -3.55 -7.88 -18.71
CA GLN A 399 -4.53 -8.95 -18.95
C GLN A 399 -5.43 -8.66 -20.15
N VAL A 400 -6.01 -7.45 -20.21
CA VAL A 400 -6.86 -7.02 -21.34
C VAL A 400 -6.12 -7.13 -22.68
N HIS A 401 -4.85 -6.70 -22.73
CA HIS A 401 -4.06 -6.77 -23.95
C HIS A 401 -3.61 -8.20 -24.31
N LEU A 402 -3.34 -9.06 -23.33
CA LEU A 402 -3.09 -10.49 -23.59
C LEU A 402 -4.34 -11.22 -24.08
N ASP A 403 -5.53 -10.83 -23.60
CA ASP A 403 -6.81 -11.38 -24.08
C ASP A 403 -7.05 -11.01 -25.55
N LYS A 404 -6.86 -9.74 -25.91
CA LYS A 404 -6.92 -9.29 -27.32
C LYS A 404 -5.86 -9.94 -28.20
N ALA A 405 -4.63 -10.09 -27.70
CA ALA A 405 -3.59 -10.82 -28.41
C ALA A 405 -3.99 -12.29 -28.66
N SER A 406 -4.77 -12.90 -27.75
CA SER A 406 -5.28 -14.26 -27.94
C SER A 406 -6.33 -14.31 -29.06
N GLU A 407 -7.22 -13.32 -29.12
CA GLU A 407 -8.22 -13.21 -30.18
C GLU A 407 -7.57 -13.06 -31.56
N HIS A 408 -6.52 -12.22 -31.67
CA HIS A 408 -5.78 -12.04 -32.91
C HIS A 408 -4.88 -13.24 -33.28
N GLY A 409 -4.53 -14.09 -32.32
CA GLY A 409 -3.68 -15.27 -32.53
C GLY A 409 -4.36 -16.40 -33.30
N GLU A 410 -5.68 -16.34 -33.45
CA GLU A 410 -6.46 -17.32 -34.22
C GLU A 410 -6.35 -17.09 -35.74
N GLN A 411 -5.94 -15.90 -36.19
CA GLN A 411 -5.86 -15.53 -37.60
C GLN A 411 -4.49 -14.93 -37.94
N GLU A 412 -3.73 -15.59 -38.82
CA GLU A 412 -2.40 -15.11 -39.25
C GLU A 412 -2.42 -13.69 -39.84
N SER A 413 -3.50 -13.31 -40.53
CA SER A 413 -3.66 -11.96 -41.08
C SER A 413 -3.66 -10.86 -40.01
N GLU A 414 -3.85 -11.21 -38.74
CA GLU A 414 -3.92 -10.29 -37.62
C GLU A 414 -2.65 -10.29 -36.76
N TRP A 415 -1.58 -10.98 -37.16
CA TRP A 415 -0.36 -11.09 -36.35
C TRP A 415 0.36 -9.77 -36.11
N VAL A 416 0.18 -8.78 -36.98
CA VAL A 416 0.64 -7.40 -36.75
C VAL A 416 -0.11 -6.77 -35.57
N LEU A 417 -1.41 -7.03 -35.43
CA LEU A 417 -2.22 -6.58 -34.30
C LEU A 417 -1.82 -7.32 -33.03
N LEU A 418 -1.59 -8.64 -33.13
CA LEU A 418 -1.08 -9.45 -32.02
C LEU A 418 0.24 -8.88 -31.49
N ALA A 419 1.20 -8.60 -32.36
CA ALA A 419 2.50 -8.04 -31.99
C ALA A 419 2.36 -6.69 -31.27
N GLU A 420 1.45 -5.83 -31.73
CA GLU A 420 1.17 -4.54 -31.11
C GLU A 420 0.49 -4.69 -29.73
N GLU A 421 -0.49 -5.59 -29.60
CA GLU A 421 -1.14 -5.87 -28.31
C GLU A 421 -0.12 -6.39 -27.28
N LEU A 422 0.81 -7.26 -27.69
CA LEU A 422 1.92 -7.69 -26.83
C LEU A 422 2.85 -6.54 -26.44
N ARG A 423 3.17 -5.62 -27.37
CA ARG A 423 3.99 -4.44 -27.06
C ARG A 423 3.33 -3.58 -25.97
N ILE A 424 2.03 -3.32 -26.09
CA ILE A 424 1.29 -2.52 -25.09
C ILE A 424 1.20 -3.26 -23.74
N ALA A 425 1.02 -4.59 -23.76
CA ALA A 425 1.05 -5.42 -22.57
C ALA A 425 2.42 -5.35 -21.84
N GLN A 426 3.53 -5.34 -22.60
CA GLN A 426 4.87 -5.16 -22.08
C GLN A 426 5.07 -3.80 -21.41
N ASP A 427 4.63 -2.72 -22.06
CA ASP A 427 4.78 -1.35 -21.55
C ASP A 427 4.01 -1.18 -20.24
N ALA A 428 2.78 -1.71 -20.18
CA ALA A 428 1.97 -1.71 -18.96
C ALA A 428 2.67 -2.47 -17.83
N LEU A 429 3.21 -3.67 -18.10
CA LEU A 429 3.88 -4.49 -17.09
C LEU A 429 5.20 -3.86 -16.61
N SER A 430 5.98 -3.29 -17.53
CA SER A 430 7.28 -2.65 -17.24
C SER A 430 7.14 -1.35 -16.43
N SER A 431 5.97 -0.72 -16.47
CA SER A 431 5.66 0.46 -15.64
C SER A 431 5.62 0.14 -14.14
N ILE A 432 5.41 -1.13 -13.76
CA ILE A 432 5.35 -1.55 -12.35
C ILE A 432 6.70 -1.31 -11.66
N THR A 433 7.80 -1.81 -12.26
CA THR A 433 9.16 -1.70 -11.73
C THR A 433 9.82 -0.33 -11.98
N GLY A 434 9.16 0.53 -12.76
CA GLY A 434 9.67 1.87 -13.06
C GLY A 434 10.81 1.89 -14.07
N ARG A 435 11.01 0.80 -14.85
CA ARG A 435 12.01 0.78 -15.94
C ARG A 435 11.62 1.67 -17.12
N PHE A 436 10.35 2.07 -17.19
CA PHE A 436 9.82 3.08 -18.09
C PHE A 436 8.77 3.89 -17.33
N THR A 437 9.05 5.11 -16.88
CA THR A 437 8.25 6.33 -17.13
C THR A 437 8.36 7.46 -16.07
N ALA A 438 8.27 8.68 -16.61
CA ALA A 438 7.64 9.93 -16.15
C ALA A 438 7.93 10.49 -14.74
N ASP A 439 8.60 11.64 -14.72
CA ASP A 439 8.94 12.45 -13.55
C ASP A 439 7.73 12.84 -12.67
N ASP A 440 6.52 12.94 -13.24
CA ASP A 440 5.31 13.36 -12.53
C ASP A 440 4.79 12.31 -11.52
N LEU A 441 4.96 11.01 -11.82
CA LEU A 441 4.52 9.91 -10.93
C LEU A 441 5.39 9.83 -9.66
N LEU A 442 6.68 10.15 -9.80
CA LEU A 442 7.64 10.13 -8.69
C LEU A 442 7.26 11.16 -7.62
N GLY A 443 6.85 12.36 -8.04
CA GLY A 443 6.42 13.41 -7.12
C GLY A 443 5.26 12.96 -6.21
N GLU A 444 4.25 12.30 -6.77
CA GLU A 444 3.10 11.83 -5.99
C GLU A 444 3.48 10.69 -5.03
N ILE A 445 4.24 9.70 -5.49
CA ILE A 445 4.64 8.53 -4.68
C ILE A 445 5.46 8.99 -3.46
N PHE A 446 6.52 9.77 -3.68
CA PHE A 446 7.44 10.15 -2.60
C PHE A 446 6.87 11.24 -1.67
N SER A 447 5.87 12.01 -2.12
CA SER A 447 5.19 13.00 -1.25
C SER A 447 4.46 12.37 -0.06
N ARG A 448 4.08 11.08 -0.15
CA ARG A 448 3.36 10.35 0.89
C ARG A 448 4.29 9.75 1.96
N PHE A 449 5.61 9.82 1.77
CA PHE A 449 6.59 9.28 2.72
C PHE A 449 6.86 10.27 3.86
N CYS A 450 7.38 9.78 4.98
CA CYS A 450 7.83 10.67 6.05
C CYS A 450 9.08 11.46 5.63
N ILE A 451 9.28 12.62 6.26
CA ILE A 451 10.53 13.38 6.17
C ILE A 451 11.65 12.61 6.90
N GLY A 452 12.85 12.54 6.31
CA GLY A 452 13.98 11.78 6.86
C GLY A 452 14.15 10.36 6.33
N LYS A 453 13.28 9.96 5.39
CA LYS A 453 13.29 8.66 4.73
C LYS A 453 13.70 8.75 3.28
#